data_AF-A0A3M8FU12-F1
#
_entry.id   AF-A0A3M8FU12-F1
#
_cell.length_a   1.000
_cell.length_b   1.000
_cell.length_c   1.000
_cell.angle_alpha   90.00
_cell.angle_beta   90.00
_cell.angle_gamma   90.00
#
_symmetry.space_group_name_H-M   'P 1'
#
loop_
_entity.id
_entity.type
_entity.pdbx_description
1 polymer ?
#
loop_
_entity_poly.entity_id
_entity_poly.type
_entity_poly.pdbx_seq_one_letter_code
_entity_poly.pdbx_strand_id
1 'polypeptide(L)'
;MTGEPSQTDLEARLVEQEFRLLRIVKNWLAYHGEEQPKHLREASTLALKSLAIRVLVGFLLLGGTSGLAIYSLVLAHEANALFKAQNNLLRAQADEVLAVTVNPHANGAVRVTGYDFGRLGSVVQFPWLLTISNTGQQRLSVTNYRIVGHKGAVYSGLDGGLFDHEMRPVSFPLVLQSGEAVELVILVGHMIPTDVIDRFPVSASGTELLDTVLTKHLAAQGIDVFGNRVTAIGPDGSGSYTFHEPEKAPVFTFVLQTARGTSAIAECSKYGIPRVDSP
;
A
#
# COMPACT_ATOMS: atom_id res chain seq x y z
N MET A 1 -2.06 4.76 -67.52
CA MET A 1 -2.11 6.18 -67.13
C MET A 1 -2.70 6.26 -65.74
N THR A 2 -1.86 6.35 -64.70
CA THR A 2 -2.32 6.65 -63.34
C THR A 2 -2.38 8.17 -63.24
N GLY A 3 -3.58 8.74 -63.24
CA GLY A 3 -3.75 10.19 -63.05
C GLY A 3 -3.22 10.59 -61.68
N GLU A 4 -2.39 11.63 -61.65
CA GLU A 4 -1.99 12.22 -60.37
C GLU A 4 -3.25 12.69 -59.62
N PRO A 5 -3.36 12.39 -58.32
CA PRO A 5 -4.52 12.81 -57.53
C PRO A 5 -4.62 14.33 -57.53
N SER A 6 -5.86 14.83 -57.60
CA SER A 6 -6.11 16.26 -57.55
C SER A 6 -5.65 16.84 -56.21
N GLN A 7 -5.28 18.13 -56.18
CA GLN A 7 -4.90 18.81 -54.94
C GLN A 7 -6.01 18.71 -53.88
N THR A 8 -7.27 18.75 -54.32
CA THR A 8 -8.46 18.58 -53.47
C THR A 8 -8.55 17.18 -52.84
N ASP A 9 -8.17 16.12 -53.58
CA ASP A 9 -8.13 14.75 -53.05
C ASP A 9 -7.01 14.56 -52.02
N LEU A 10 -5.87 15.23 -52.23
CA LEU A 10 -4.76 15.24 -51.27
C LEU A 10 -5.15 15.94 -49.97
N GLU A 11 -5.83 17.09 -50.05
CA GLU A 11 -6.34 17.81 -48.88
C GLU A 11 -7.39 17.00 -48.11
N ALA A 12 -8.34 16.36 -48.81
CA ALA A 12 -9.35 15.51 -48.19
C ALA A 12 -8.72 14.31 -47.44
N ARG A 13 -7.70 13.67 -48.03
CA ARG A 13 -6.96 12.58 -47.39
C ARG A 13 -6.17 13.03 -46.16
N LEU A 14 -5.63 14.24 -46.18
CA LEU A 14 -4.90 14.81 -45.04
C LEU A 14 -5.85 15.05 -43.87
N VAL A 15 -7.00 15.68 -44.13
CA VAL A 15 -8.05 15.93 -43.12
C VAL A 15 -8.54 14.60 -42.52
N GLU A 16 -8.74 13.58 -43.33
CA GLU A 16 -9.18 12.27 -42.83
C GLU A 16 -8.10 11.56 -41.97
N GLN A 17 -6.82 11.70 -42.30
CA GLN A 17 -5.72 11.21 -41.44
C GLN A 17 -5.68 11.93 -40.09
N GLU A 18 -5.92 13.24 -40.05
CA GLU A 18 -5.97 14.01 -38.81
C GLU A 18 -7.15 13.60 -37.92
N PHE A 19 -8.34 13.41 -38.51
CA PHE A 19 -9.50 12.88 -37.78
C PHE A 19 -9.26 11.47 -37.23
N ARG A 20 -8.52 10.62 -37.97
CA ARG A 20 -8.10 9.31 -37.47
C ARG A 20 -7.16 9.44 -36.27
N LEU A 21 -6.17 10.32 -36.32
CA LEU A 21 -5.24 10.53 -35.21
C LEU A 21 -5.96 11.06 -33.97
N LEU A 22 -6.86 12.05 -34.13
CA LEU A 22 -7.69 12.56 -33.03
C LEU A 22 -8.58 11.47 -32.43
N ARG A 23 -9.14 10.57 -33.24
CA ARG A 23 -9.95 9.44 -32.78
C ARG A 23 -9.10 8.41 -32.02
N ILE A 24 -7.88 8.12 -32.47
CA ILE A 24 -6.93 7.23 -31.77
C ILE A 24 -6.57 7.81 -30.40
N VAL A 25 -6.22 9.10 -30.33
CA VAL A 25 -5.89 9.78 -29.08
C VAL A 25 -7.10 9.77 -28.13
N LYS A 26 -8.30 10.11 -28.63
CA LYS A 26 -9.53 10.08 -27.84
C LYS A 26 -9.83 8.69 -27.27
N ASN A 27 -9.69 7.64 -28.07
CA ASN A 27 -9.95 6.27 -27.64
C ASN A 27 -8.90 5.78 -26.64
N TRP A 28 -7.62 6.12 -26.85
CA TRP A 28 -6.54 5.79 -25.90
C TRP A 28 -6.77 6.44 -24.53
N LEU A 29 -7.23 7.69 -24.50
CA LEU A 29 -7.58 8.40 -23.27
C LEU A 29 -8.84 7.86 -22.59
N ALA A 30 -9.84 7.45 -23.37
CA ALA A 30 -11.03 6.80 -22.81
C ALA A 30 -10.66 5.48 -22.14
N TYR A 31 -9.75 4.72 -22.75
CA TYR A 31 -9.29 3.43 -22.24
C TYR A 31 -8.44 3.57 -20.96
N HIS A 32 -7.54 4.55 -20.89
CA HIS A 32 -6.67 4.74 -19.72
C HIS A 32 -7.21 5.74 -18.70
N GLY A 33 -8.32 6.41 -19.00
CA GLY A 33 -8.89 7.41 -18.14
C GLY A 33 -9.38 6.82 -16.82
N GLU A 34 -10.08 5.69 -16.82
CA GLU A 34 -10.77 5.15 -15.63
C GLU A 34 -9.88 4.83 -14.44
N GLU A 35 -8.61 4.49 -14.66
CA GLU A 35 -7.71 4.07 -13.58
C GLU A 35 -6.73 5.16 -13.12
N GLN A 36 -6.71 6.34 -13.76
CA GLN A 36 -5.73 7.36 -13.39
C GLN A 36 -6.18 8.27 -12.23
N PRO A 37 -5.25 8.65 -11.34
CA PRO A 37 -5.46 9.69 -10.34
C PRO A 37 -6.03 10.98 -10.95
N LYS A 38 -6.99 11.61 -10.25
CA LYS A 38 -7.72 12.80 -10.72
C LYS A 38 -6.81 13.93 -11.26
N HIS A 39 -5.68 14.17 -10.62
CA HIS A 39 -4.73 15.22 -11.03
C HIS A 39 -4.04 14.92 -12.38
N LEU A 40 -3.78 13.65 -12.70
CA LEU A 40 -3.22 13.24 -14.00
C LEU A 40 -4.25 13.34 -15.12
N ARG A 41 -5.52 13.03 -14.84
CA ARG A 41 -6.65 13.29 -15.75
C ARG A 41 -6.77 14.78 -16.10
N GLU A 42 -6.71 15.65 -15.10
CA GLU A 42 -6.84 17.10 -15.32
C GLU A 42 -5.66 17.65 -16.14
N ALA A 43 -4.43 17.23 -15.83
CA ALA A 43 -3.23 17.62 -16.58
C ALA A 43 -3.27 17.17 -18.04
N SER A 44 -3.67 15.92 -18.30
CA SER A 44 -3.81 15.39 -19.67
C SER A 44 -4.90 16.11 -20.47
N THR A 45 -6.03 16.45 -19.82
CA THR A 45 -7.11 17.23 -20.45
C THR A 45 -6.65 18.65 -20.83
N LEU A 46 -5.86 19.31 -19.98
CA LEU A 46 -5.32 20.64 -20.25
C LEU A 46 -4.29 20.62 -21.39
N ALA A 47 -3.43 19.60 -21.41
CA ALA A 47 -2.45 19.39 -22.49
C ALA A 47 -3.15 19.21 -23.85
N LEU A 48 -4.26 18.45 -23.90
CA LEU A 48 -5.04 18.25 -25.12
C LEU A 48 -5.73 19.53 -25.61
N LYS A 49 -6.29 20.33 -24.70
CA LYS A 49 -6.88 21.62 -25.06
C LYS A 49 -5.83 22.57 -25.63
N SER A 50 -4.65 22.63 -25.00
CA SER A 50 -3.51 23.39 -25.52
C SER A 50 -3.10 22.89 -26.91
N LEU A 51 -3.00 21.56 -27.09
CA LEU A 51 -2.67 20.94 -28.38
C LEU A 51 -3.67 21.34 -29.47
N ALA A 52 -4.98 21.21 -29.20
CA ALA A 52 -6.04 21.52 -30.14
C ALA A 52 -6.05 23.01 -30.54
N ILE A 53 -5.83 23.92 -29.57
CA ILE A 53 -5.73 25.36 -29.83
C ILE A 53 -4.53 25.66 -30.72
N ARG A 54 -3.37 25.05 -30.43
CA ARG A 54 -2.16 25.31 -31.22
C ARG A 54 -2.25 24.71 -32.63
N VAL A 55 -2.92 23.55 -32.84
CA VAL A 55 -3.24 23.01 -34.17
C VAL A 55 -4.10 24.01 -34.95
N LEU A 56 -5.16 24.51 -34.32
CA LEU A 56 -6.08 25.47 -34.93
C LEU A 56 -5.35 26.76 -35.33
N VAL A 57 -4.48 27.28 -34.46
CA VAL A 57 -3.69 28.48 -34.71
C VAL A 57 -2.65 28.25 -35.81
N GLY A 58 -1.99 27.08 -35.84
CA GLY A 58 -1.05 26.71 -36.90
C GLY A 58 -1.72 26.62 -38.27
N PHE A 59 -2.92 26.05 -38.33
CA PHE A 59 -3.74 25.98 -39.54
C PHE A 59 -4.13 27.38 -40.05
N LEU A 60 -4.54 28.27 -39.14
CA LEU A 60 -4.96 29.63 -39.47
C LEU A 60 -3.81 30.54 -39.91
N LEU A 61 -2.61 30.37 -39.34
CA LEU A 61 -1.49 31.28 -39.60
C LEU A 61 -0.64 30.90 -40.81
N LEU A 62 -0.52 29.60 -41.12
CA LEU A 62 0.47 29.13 -42.11
C LEU A 62 -0.10 28.85 -43.50
N GLY A 63 -1.43 28.96 -43.70
CA GLY A 63 -2.07 29.04 -45.01
C GLY A 63 -1.48 28.10 -46.06
N GLY A 64 -1.46 26.78 -45.81
CA GLY A 64 -0.97 25.80 -46.77
C GLY A 64 -0.54 24.47 -46.16
N THR A 65 -0.46 23.44 -47.01
CA THR A 65 -0.09 22.05 -46.65
C THR A 65 1.30 21.94 -46.03
N SER A 66 2.21 22.87 -46.32
CA SER A 66 3.57 22.91 -45.77
C SER A 66 3.61 23.26 -44.28
N GLY A 67 2.71 24.13 -43.82
CA GLY A 67 2.59 24.50 -42.41
C GLY A 67 2.12 23.33 -41.54
N LEU A 68 1.19 22.53 -42.08
CA LEU A 68 0.66 21.33 -41.43
C LEU A 68 1.74 20.26 -41.21
N ALA A 69 2.64 20.08 -42.16
CA ALA A 69 3.73 19.10 -42.05
C ALA A 69 4.72 19.47 -40.93
N ILE A 70 5.16 20.73 -40.87
CA ILE A 70 6.05 21.23 -39.80
C ILE A 70 5.35 21.10 -38.45
N TYR A 71 4.07 21.46 -38.39
CA TYR A 71 3.31 21.43 -37.16
C TYR A 71 3.07 20.00 -36.64
N SER A 72 2.76 19.07 -37.54
CA SER A 72 2.63 17.63 -37.22
C SER A 72 3.94 17.03 -36.69
N LEU A 73 5.08 17.47 -37.23
CA LEU A 73 6.40 17.05 -36.76
C LEU A 73 6.66 17.54 -35.33
N VAL A 74 6.32 18.79 -35.03
CA VAL A 74 6.45 19.36 -33.67
C VAL A 74 5.57 18.61 -32.69
N LEU A 75 4.32 18.33 -33.05
CA LEU A 75 3.42 17.55 -32.19
C LEU A 75 3.92 16.12 -31.96
N ALA A 76 4.41 15.45 -33.00
CA ALA A 76 4.99 14.11 -32.86
C ALA A 76 6.21 14.11 -31.94
N HIS A 77 7.03 15.17 -32.00
CA HIS A 77 8.18 15.35 -31.12
C HIS A 77 7.76 15.56 -29.65
N GLU A 78 6.80 16.46 -29.39
CA GLU A 78 6.26 16.72 -28.06
C GLU A 78 5.59 15.45 -27.46
N ALA A 79 4.79 14.74 -28.27
CA ALA A 79 4.15 13.49 -27.85
C ALA A 79 5.17 12.39 -27.51
N ASN A 80 6.23 12.25 -28.31
CA ASN A 80 7.31 11.30 -28.04
C ASN A 80 8.08 11.65 -26.76
N ALA A 81 8.33 12.94 -26.50
CA ALA A 81 8.97 13.40 -25.27
C ALA A 81 8.11 13.09 -24.03
N LEU A 82 6.81 13.36 -24.09
CA LEU A 82 5.85 13.02 -23.03
C LEU A 82 5.77 11.51 -22.80
N PHE A 83 5.67 10.72 -23.86
CA PHE A 83 5.63 9.26 -23.77
C PHE A 83 6.91 8.68 -23.14
N LYS A 84 8.09 9.20 -23.52
CA LYS A 84 9.36 8.83 -22.90
C LYS A 84 9.41 9.21 -21.42
N ALA A 85 8.96 10.40 -21.05
CA ALA A 85 8.90 10.83 -19.66
C ALA A 85 7.97 9.94 -18.83
N GLN A 86 6.78 9.61 -19.35
CA GLN A 86 5.83 8.71 -18.70
C GLN A 86 6.40 7.30 -18.54
N ASN A 87 7.02 6.75 -19.58
CA ASN A 87 7.66 5.42 -19.50
C ASN A 87 8.83 5.40 -18.53
N ASN A 88 9.62 6.47 -18.46
CA ASN A 88 10.70 6.57 -17.48
C ASN A 88 10.16 6.62 -16.05
N LEU A 89 9.03 7.30 -15.83
CA LEU A 89 8.35 7.34 -14.54
C LEU A 89 7.77 5.97 -14.17
N LEU A 90 7.11 5.29 -15.10
CA LEU A 90 6.58 3.93 -14.90
C LEU A 90 7.71 2.93 -14.65
N ARG A 91 8.83 3.02 -15.36
CA ARG A 91 10.02 2.18 -15.11
C ARG A 91 10.63 2.48 -13.74
N ALA A 92 10.78 3.75 -13.38
CA ALA A 92 11.29 4.13 -12.07
C ALA A 92 10.40 3.66 -10.91
N GLN A 93 9.09 3.55 -11.14
CA GLN A 93 8.14 2.94 -10.19
C GLN A 93 8.21 1.41 -10.21
N ALA A 94 8.33 0.78 -11.38
CA ALA A 94 8.47 -0.67 -11.52
C ALA A 94 9.79 -1.19 -10.91
N ASP A 95 10.84 -0.37 -10.90
CA ASP A 95 12.13 -0.68 -10.28
C ASP A 95 12.11 -0.53 -8.74
N GLU A 96 11.11 0.17 -8.19
CA GLU A 96 10.93 0.35 -6.75
C GLU A 96 10.00 -0.73 -6.20
N VAL A 97 10.57 -1.91 -5.97
CA VAL A 97 9.83 -3.03 -5.38
C VAL A 97 10.20 -3.13 -3.91
N LEU A 98 9.26 -2.73 -3.05
CA LEU A 98 9.33 -2.90 -1.61
C LEU A 98 8.45 -4.09 -1.22
N ALA A 99 9.06 -5.15 -0.72
CA ALA A 99 8.34 -6.27 -0.13
C ALA A 99 8.23 -6.07 1.38
N VAL A 100 7.02 -6.27 1.91
CA VAL A 100 6.75 -6.17 3.34
C VAL A 100 6.05 -7.45 3.78
N THR A 101 6.55 -8.05 4.85
CA THR A 101 5.90 -9.18 5.50
C THR A 101 5.80 -8.93 7.00
N VAL A 102 4.78 -9.51 7.63
CA VAL A 102 4.50 -9.31 9.05
C VAL A 102 4.20 -10.65 9.68
N ASN A 103 4.91 -10.95 10.77
CA ASN A 103 4.71 -12.15 11.58
C ASN A 103 4.21 -11.74 12.98
N PRO A 104 2.99 -12.11 13.38
CA PRO A 104 2.39 -11.70 14.65
C PRO A 104 2.86 -12.57 15.83
N HIS A 105 3.69 -13.58 15.57
CA HIS A 105 4.21 -14.53 16.55
C HIS A 105 5.68 -14.26 16.90
N ALA A 106 6.08 -12.98 16.89
CA ALA A 106 7.41 -12.61 17.34
C ALA A 106 7.56 -12.95 18.82
N ASN A 107 8.70 -13.55 19.18
CA ASN A 107 9.05 -13.70 20.58
C ASN A 107 9.37 -12.32 21.15
N GLY A 108 8.64 -11.90 22.17
CA GLY A 108 8.90 -10.66 22.85
C GLY A 108 7.98 -10.43 24.04
N ALA A 109 8.30 -9.37 24.77
CA ALA A 109 7.52 -8.92 25.91
C ALA A 109 6.24 -8.22 25.44
N VAL A 110 5.11 -8.71 25.92
CA VAL A 110 3.83 -8.03 25.91
C VAL A 110 3.88 -6.90 26.93
N ARG A 111 3.46 -5.70 26.52
CA ARG A 111 3.45 -4.51 27.37
C ARG A 111 2.03 -4.10 27.67
N VAL A 112 1.63 -4.22 28.94
CA VAL A 112 0.37 -3.62 29.41
C VAL A 112 0.61 -2.12 29.52
N THR A 113 -0.17 -1.34 28.76
CA THR A 113 -0.04 0.12 28.78
C THR A 113 -0.82 0.71 29.96
N GLY A 114 -0.59 1.98 30.27
CA GLY A 114 -1.39 2.72 31.25
C GLY A 114 -2.76 3.18 30.73
N TYR A 115 -3.12 2.86 29.49
CA TYR A 115 -4.40 3.26 28.90
C TYR A 115 -5.50 2.27 29.28
N ASP A 116 -6.32 2.66 30.24
CA ASP A 116 -7.49 1.92 30.72
C ASP A 116 -8.78 2.66 30.32
N PHE A 117 -9.69 1.92 29.67
CA PHE A 117 -11.00 2.40 29.21
C PHE A 117 -12.14 1.83 30.07
N GLY A 118 -11.85 1.42 31.31
CA GLY A 118 -12.80 0.93 32.29
C GLY A 118 -13.42 -0.39 31.83
N ARG A 119 -14.74 -0.40 31.63
CA ARG A 119 -15.49 -1.62 31.22
C ARG A 119 -15.18 -2.08 29.79
N LEU A 120 -14.59 -1.22 28.97
CA LEU A 120 -14.20 -1.58 27.60
C LEU A 120 -12.90 -2.39 27.58
N GLY A 121 -12.08 -2.27 28.63
CA GLY A 121 -10.80 -2.95 28.74
C GLY A 121 -9.60 -2.01 28.70
N SER A 122 -8.42 -2.61 28.57
CA SER A 122 -7.14 -1.89 28.61
C SER A 122 -6.34 -2.13 27.34
N VAL A 123 -5.45 -1.20 26.98
CA VAL A 123 -4.59 -1.39 25.82
C VAL A 123 -3.35 -2.17 26.20
N VAL A 124 -3.08 -3.21 25.42
CA VAL A 124 -1.92 -4.08 25.56
C VAL A 124 -1.19 -4.11 24.22
N GLN A 125 0.11 -3.87 24.26
CA GLN A 125 0.96 -3.89 23.07
C GLN A 125 1.62 -5.26 22.91
N PHE A 126 1.49 -5.82 21.71
CA PHE A 126 2.10 -7.08 21.32
C PHE A 126 3.23 -6.83 20.33
N PRO A 127 4.39 -7.47 20.52
CA PRO A 127 5.49 -7.38 19.57
C PRO A 127 5.18 -8.24 18.34
N TRP A 128 5.21 -7.64 17.17
CA TRP A 128 5.11 -8.31 15.87
C TRP A 128 6.42 -8.08 15.12
N LEU A 129 6.84 -9.04 14.29
CA LEU A 129 8.03 -8.92 13.47
C LEU A 129 7.63 -8.37 12.10
N LEU A 130 8.18 -7.22 11.75
CA LEU A 130 8.02 -6.57 10.45
C LEU A 130 9.30 -6.78 9.65
N THR A 131 9.23 -7.50 8.54
CA THR A 131 10.36 -7.62 7.60
C THR A 131 10.11 -6.71 6.42
N ILE A 132 11.07 -5.82 6.17
CA ILE A 132 11.04 -4.87 5.06
C ILE A 132 12.20 -5.21 4.14
N SER A 133 11.92 -5.52 2.88
CA SER A 133 12.95 -5.85 1.89
C SER A 133 12.84 -4.98 0.65
N ASN A 134 13.98 -4.43 0.25
CA ASN A 134 14.14 -3.80 -1.05
C ASN A 134 14.52 -4.85 -2.10
N THR A 135 13.53 -5.34 -2.84
CA THR A 135 13.75 -6.30 -3.93
C THR A 135 14.03 -5.61 -5.27
N GLY A 136 14.03 -4.27 -5.28
CA GLY A 136 14.42 -3.45 -6.42
C GLY A 136 15.93 -3.36 -6.65
N GLN A 137 16.31 -2.77 -7.78
CA GLN A 137 17.72 -2.58 -8.16
C GLN A 137 18.32 -1.26 -7.65
N GLN A 138 17.50 -0.39 -7.05
CA GLN A 138 17.91 0.93 -6.59
C GLN A 138 17.80 1.03 -5.07
N ARG A 139 18.66 1.85 -4.47
CA ARG A 139 18.53 2.24 -3.05
C ARG A 139 17.19 2.94 -2.84
N LEU A 140 16.45 2.52 -1.82
CA LEU A 140 15.17 3.12 -1.44
C LEU A 140 15.19 3.67 -0.02
N SER A 141 14.24 4.55 0.26
CA SER A 141 14.08 5.18 1.57
C SER A 141 12.61 5.07 1.97
N VAL A 142 12.34 4.37 3.06
CA VAL A 142 11.03 4.37 3.72
C VAL A 142 10.98 5.61 4.61
N THR A 143 9.93 6.41 4.46
CA THR A 143 9.80 7.71 5.14
C THR A 143 8.78 7.69 6.27
N ASN A 144 7.81 6.79 6.20
CA ASN A 144 6.78 6.66 7.21
C ASN A 144 6.17 5.26 7.17
N TYR A 145 5.51 4.89 8.27
CA TYR A 145 4.61 3.75 8.32
C TYR A 145 3.32 4.13 9.05
N ARG A 146 2.28 3.33 8.87
CA ARG A 146 1.06 3.39 9.68
C ARG A 146 0.44 2.00 9.81
N ILE A 147 -0.24 1.79 10.92
CA ILE A 147 -1.04 0.58 11.17
C ILE A 147 -2.52 0.97 11.08
N VAL A 148 -3.30 0.20 10.34
CA VAL A 148 -4.75 0.38 10.21
C VAL A 148 -5.43 -0.91 10.66
N GLY A 149 -6.31 -0.81 11.65
CA GLY A 149 -7.18 -1.93 12.04
C GLY A 149 -8.45 -1.99 11.21
N HIS A 150 -8.90 -3.18 10.83
CA HIS A 150 -10.15 -3.39 10.08
C HIS A 150 -11.38 -3.56 10.98
N LYS A 151 -12.60 -3.45 10.41
CA LYS A 151 -13.85 -3.60 11.17
C LYS A 151 -13.92 -4.95 11.89
N GLY A 152 -14.28 -4.93 13.17
CA GLY A 152 -14.28 -6.09 14.06
C GLY A 152 -12.95 -6.29 14.80
N ALA A 153 -11.88 -5.62 14.37
CA ALA A 153 -10.62 -5.60 15.08
C ALA A 153 -10.70 -4.68 16.30
N VAL A 154 -10.26 -5.18 17.44
CA VAL A 154 -10.09 -4.40 18.68
C VAL A 154 -8.78 -3.60 18.61
N TYR A 155 -8.60 -2.82 17.53
CA TYR A 155 -7.44 -1.94 17.36
C TYR A 155 -7.65 -0.68 18.19
N SER A 156 -6.71 -0.40 19.08
CA SER A 156 -6.77 0.79 19.95
C SER A 156 -6.45 2.10 19.22
N GLY A 157 -5.91 2.05 17.99
CA GLY A 157 -5.31 3.22 17.35
C GLY A 157 -3.92 3.57 17.88
N LEU A 158 -3.44 2.87 18.91
CA LEU A 158 -2.14 3.13 19.51
C LEU A 158 -1.05 2.33 18.81
N ASP A 159 -0.17 3.07 18.14
CA ASP A 159 1.10 2.60 17.62
C ASP A 159 2.14 2.69 18.74
N GLY A 160 2.68 1.54 19.17
CA GLY A 160 3.70 1.49 20.21
C GLY A 160 5.10 1.83 19.72
N GLY A 161 5.27 2.10 18.42
CA GLY A 161 6.54 2.40 17.80
C GLY A 161 7.16 1.21 17.08
N LEU A 162 8.24 1.51 16.37
CA LEU A 162 9.08 0.58 15.64
C LEU A 162 10.46 0.51 16.29
N PHE A 163 10.97 -0.70 16.48
CA PHE A 163 12.20 -0.98 17.21
C PHE A 163 13.09 -1.94 16.43
N ASP A 164 14.40 -1.90 16.67
CA ASP A 164 15.31 -2.94 16.21
C ASP A 164 15.32 -4.16 17.14
N HIS A 165 16.16 -5.15 16.84
CA HIS A 165 16.29 -6.36 17.66
C HIS A 165 16.81 -6.11 19.08
N GLU A 166 17.47 -4.97 19.32
CA GLU A 166 17.91 -4.54 20.64
C GLU A 166 16.87 -3.64 21.35
N MET A 167 15.64 -3.59 20.83
CA MET A 167 14.54 -2.76 21.34
C MET A 167 14.87 -1.25 21.37
N ARG A 168 15.76 -0.78 20.50
CA ARG A 168 16.03 0.66 20.33
C ARG A 168 15.03 1.23 19.33
N PRO A 169 14.45 2.42 19.59
CA PRO A 169 13.54 3.05 18.64
C PRO A 169 14.20 3.32 17.29
N VAL A 170 13.49 2.99 16.21
CA VAL A 170 13.92 3.25 14.84
C VAL A 170 13.43 4.61 14.38
N SER A 171 14.34 5.45 13.88
CA SER A 171 14.00 6.75 13.29
C SER A 171 13.85 6.64 11.77
N PHE A 172 12.91 7.41 11.21
CA PHE A 172 12.80 7.60 9.77
C PHE A 172 13.64 8.80 9.28
N PRO A 173 14.14 8.79 8.03
CA PRO A 173 13.94 7.76 7.02
C PRO A 173 14.79 6.50 7.25
N LEU A 174 14.20 5.33 6.98
CA LEU A 174 14.89 4.04 6.96
C LEU A 174 15.38 3.77 5.54
N VAL A 175 16.70 3.66 5.37
CA VAL A 175 17.31 3.56 4.05
C VAL A 175 17.79 2.14 3.79
N LEU A 176 17.33 1.54 2.69
CA LEU A 176 17.65 0.17 2.29
C LEU A 176 18.41 0.15 0.97
N GLN A 177 19.55 -0.54 0.95
CA GLN A 177 20.29 -0.86 -0.27
C GLN A 177 19.51 -1.85 -1.14
N SER A 178 19.89 -1.99 -2.41
CA SER A 178 19.31 -3.00 -3.29
C SER A 178 19.60 -4.40 -2.75
N GLY A 179 18.55 -5.22 -2.63
CA GLY A 179 18.62 -6.58 -2.08
C GLY A 179 18.70 -6.63 -0.55
N GLU A 180 18.71 -5.49 0.15
CA GLU A 180 18.74 -5.46 1.61
C GLU A 180 17.37 -5.81 2.18
N ALA A 181 17.38 -6.57 3.27
CA ALA A 181 16.22 -6.82 4.11
C ALA A 181 16.57 -6.46 5.55
N VAL A 182 15.63 -5.82 6.24
CA VAL A 182 15.72 -5.52 7.67
C VAL A 182 14.51 -6.08 8.38
N GLU A 183 14.76 -6.64 9.56
CA GLU A 183 13.74 -7.10 10.47
C GLU A 183 13.62 -6.11 11.63
N LEU A 184 12.40 -5.72 11.94
CA LEU A 184 12.07 -4.73 12.95
C LEU A 184 10.95 -5.28 13.84
N VAL A 185 10.93 -4.88 15.10
CA VAL A 185 9.85 -5.19 16.04
C VAL A 185 8.87 -4.02 16.06
N ILE A 186 7.62 -4.28 15.70
CA ILE A 186 6.53 -3.29 15.79
C ILE A 186 5.64 -3.64 16.96
N LEU A 187 5.34 -2.65 17.80
CA LEU A 187 4.46 -2.83 18.96
C LEU A 187 3.03 -2.47 18.58
N VAL A 188 2.20 -3.49 18.34
CA VAL A 188 0.80 -3.31 17.93
C VAL A 188 -0.09 -3.22 19.16
N GLY A 189 -0.82 -2.10 19.32
CA GLY A 189 -1.73 -1.88 20.45
C GLY A 189 -3.11 -2.50 20.24
N HIS A 190 -3.44 -3.52 21.02
CA HIS A 190 -4.76 -4.15 21.05
C HIS A 190 -5.53 -3.69 22.28
N MET A 191 -6.81 -3.37 22.13
CA MET A 191 -7.69 -3.18 23.29
C MET A 191 -8.19 -4.57 23.72
N ILE A 192 -7.95 -4.90 24.99
CA ILE A 192 -8.18 -6.22 25.57
C ILE A 192 -9.29 -6.09 26.62
N PRO A 193 -10.37 -6.90 26.55
CA PRO A 193 -11.48 -6.82 27.49
C PRO A 193 -11.05 -6.91 28.96
N THR A 194 -11.73 -6.20 29.85
CA THR A 194 -11.40 -6.13 31.28
C THR A 194 -11.37 -7.52 31.93
N ASP A 195 -12.32 -8.39 31.57
CA ASP A 195 -12.41 -9.76 32.10
C ASP A 195 -11.25 -10.67 31.66
N VAL A 196 -10.57 -10.31 30.58
CA VAL A 196 -9.33 -10.96 30.11
C VAL A 196 -8.12 -10.37 30.85
N ILE A 197 -8.06 -9.05 31.03
CA ILE A 197 -6.99 -8.36 31.78
C ILE A 197 -6.92 -8.83 33.23
N ASP A 198 -8.07 -8.97 33.90
CA ASP A 198 -8.16 -9.44 35.29
C ASP A 198 -7.58 -10.85 35.50
N ARG A 199 -7.41 -11.60 34.40
CA ARG A 199 -6.84 -12.95 34.36
C ARG A 199 -5.35 -12.98 34.03
N PHE A 200 -4.71 -11.83 33.80
CA PHE A 200 -3.28 -11.79 33.55
C PHE A 200 -2.53 -12.27 34.81
N PRO A 201 -1.44 -13.05 34.66
CA PRO A 201 -0.68 -13.51 35.81
C PRO A 201 -0.12 -12.31 36.61
N VAL A 202 -0.34 -12.32 37.92
CA VAL A 202 -0.16 -11.18 38.84
C VAL A 202 1.28 -10.67 38.87
N SER A 203 1.57 -9.58 38.14
CA SER A 203 2.42 -8.42 38.51
C SER A 203 2.61 -7.47 37.30
N ALA A 204 1.53 -7.20 36.56
CA ALA A 204 1.57 -6.53 35.25
C ALA A 204 1.91 -5.02 35.30
N SER A 205 2.13 -4.43 36.47
CA SER A 205 2.69 -3.08 36.57
C SER A 205 4.21 -3.15 36.48
N GLY A 206 4.74 -3.17 35.25
CA GLY A 206 6.18 -3.06 34.97
C GLY A 206 6.91 -4.38 34.65
N THR A 207 6.22 -5.52 34.68
CA THR A 207 6.83 -6.81 34.31
C THR A 207 6.54 -7.13 32.85
N GLU A 208 7.61 -7.21 32.06
CA GLU A 208 7.59 -7.72 30.69
C GLU A 208 7.13 -9.19 30.68
N LEU A 209 5.94 -9.46 30.13
CA LEU A 209 5.38 -10.81 30.07
C LEU A 209 5.57 -11.38 28.66
N LEU A 210 6.20 -12.55 28.53
CA LEU A 210 6.33 -13.20 27.22
C LEU A 210 4.95 -13.60 26.68
N ASP A 211 4.69 -13.35 25.39
CA ASP A 211 3.40 -13.68 24.74
C ASP A 211 3.03 -15.16 24.87
N THR A 212 4.03 -16.05 24.82
CA THR A 212 3.86 -17.49 25.00
C THR A 212 3.37 -17.85 26.40
N VAL A 213 3.91 -17.20 27.44
CA VAL A 213 3.51 -17.40 28.83
C VAL A 213 2.09 -16.88 29.06
N LEU A 214 1.79 -15.69 28.53
CA LEU A 214 0.45 -15.11 28.60
C LEU A 214 -0.59 -16.03 27.94
N THR A 215 -0.30 -16.44 26.70
CA THR A 215 -1.20 -17.29 25.90
C THR A 215 -1.46 -18.61 26.59
N LYS A 216 -0.41 -19.28 27.11
CA LYS A 216 -0.56 -20.52 27.88
C LYS A 216 -1.40 -20.32 29.14
N HIS A 217 -1.17 -19.23 29.87
CA HIS A 217 -1.89 -18.93 31.10
C HIS A 217 -3.39 -18.71 30.85
N LEU A 218 -3.74 -17.87 29.87
CA LEU A 218 -5.13 -17.60 29.52
C LEU A 218 -5.82 -18.85 28.98
N ALA A 219 -5.15 -19.62 28.10
CA ALA A 219 -5.72 -20.84 27.54
C ALA A 219 -6.03 -21.90 28.61
N ALA A 220 -5.22 -22.00 29.67
CA ALA A 220 -5.49 -22.86 30.82
C ALA A 220 -6.76 -22.46 31.59
N GLN A 221 -7.19 -21.20 31.46
CA GLN A 221 -8.44 -20.67 32.02
C GLN A 221 -9.60 -20.70 31.00
N GLY A 222 -9.41 -21.32 29.83
CA GLY A 222 -10.42 -21.48 28.80
C GLY A 222 -10.72 -20.21 27.98
N ILE A 223 -9.81 -19.24 27.98
CA ILE A 223 -9.97 -17.97 27.25
C ILE A 223 -8.68 -17.60 26.51
N ASP A 224 -8.76 -16.85 25.41
CA ASP A 224 -7.58 -16.27 24.77
C ASP A 224 -7.42 -14.78 25.08
N VAL A 225 -6.43 -14.15 24.45
CA VAL A 225 -6.11 -12.74 24.66
C VAL A 225 -7.19 -11.79 24.11
N PHE A 226 -8.04 -12.22 23.18
CA PHE A 226 -9.13 -11.41 22.62
C PHE A 226 -10.49 -11.76 23.22
N GLY A 227 -10.53 -12.62 24.24
CA GLY A 227 -11.75 -13.05 24.91
C GLY A 227 -12.51 -14.15 24.19
N ASN A 228 -11.90 -14.84 23.23
CA ASN A 228 -12.50 -16.04 22.63
C ASN A 228 -12.43 -17.20 23.63
N ARG A 229 -13.47 -18.05 23.62
CA ARG A 229 -13.47 -19.30 24.39
C ARG A 229 -12.59 -20.32 23.69
N VAL A 230 -11.69 -20.93 24.45
CA VAL A 230 -10.74 -21.92 23.91
C VAL A 230 -10.65 -23.15 24.81
N THR A 231 -10.28 -24.29 24.22
CA THR A 231 -9.88 -25.50 24.96
C THR A 231 -8.40 -25.76 24.74
N ALA A 232 -7.62 -25.76 25.81
CA ALA A 232 -6.20 -26.12 25.75
C ALA A 232 -6.03 -27.58 25.29
N ILE A 233 -5.06 -27.81 24.39
CA ILE A 233 -4.73 -29.14 23.89
C ILE A 233 -3.44 -29.61 24.58
N GLY A 234 -3.48 -30.81 25.15
CA GLY A 234 -2.31 -31.47 25.73
C GLY A 234 -2.22 -31.37 27.26
N PRO A 235 -1.53 -32.33 27.90
CA PRO A 235 -1.52 -32.50 29.36
C PRO A 235 -0.86 -31.33 30.13
N ASP A 236 -0.02 -30.54 29.46
CA ASP A 236 0.83 -29.54 30.12
C ASP A 236 0.53 -28.10 29.67
N GLY A 237 -0.54 -27.89 28.90
CA GLY A 237 -0.85 -26.61 28.27
C GLY A 237 0.29 -26.15 27.36
N SER A 238 0.62 -26.89 26.30
CA SER A 238 1.73 -26.62 25.38
C SER A 238 1.63 -25.28 24.61
N GLY A 239 0.63 -24.46 24.92
CA GLY A 239 0.29 -23.23 24.20
C GLY A 239 -0.64 -23.48 23.02
N SER A 240 -0.93 -24.74 22.68
CA SER A 240 -1.92 -25.10 21.66
C SER A 240 -3.33 -25.10 22.24
N TYR A 241 -4.30 -24.58 21.49
CA TYR A 241 -5.71 -24.58 21.86
C TYR A 241 -6.61 -24.65 20.63
N THR A 242 -7.85 -25.08 20.81
CA THR A 242 -8.91 -25.00 19.80
C THR A 242 -9.95 -23.94 20.18
N PHE A 243 -10.56 -23.33 19.17
CA PHE A 243 -11.66 -22.38 19.34
C PHE A 243 -13.02 -23.09 19.35
N HIS A 244 -13.95 -22.60 20.16
CA HIS A 244 -15.33 -23.11 20.19
C HIS A 244 -16.27 -22.42 19.19
N GLU A 245 -15.95 -21.19 18.79
CA GLU A 245 -16.78 -20.29 17.98
C GLU A 245 -15.90 -19.63 16.89
N PRO A 246 -16.50 -18.94 15.90
CA PRO A 246 -15.72 -18.10 14.97
C PRO A 246 -14.83 -17.15 15.75
N GLU A 247 -13.53 -17.20 15.47
CA GLU A 247 -12.52 -16.43 16.20
C GLU A 247 -12.71 -14.92 16.00
N LYS A 248 -12.67 -14.18 17.11
CA LYS A 248 -12.47 -12.72 17.06
C LYS A 248 -10.99 -12.49 16.85
N ALA A 249 -10.59 -12.36 15.59
CA ALA A 249 -9.22 -12.09 15.19
C ALA A 249 -9.11 -10.68 14.59
N PRO A 250 -8.40 -9.74 15.23
CA PRO A 250 -8.16 -8.44 14.63
C PRO A 250 -7.21 -8.58 13.43
N VAL A 251 -7.65 -8.07 12.28
CA VAL A 251 -6.81 -7.94 11.07
C VAL A 251 -6.25 -6.52 11.01
N PHE A 252 -4.95 -6.41 10.79
CA PHE A 252 -4.24 -5.15 10.64
C PHE A 252 -3.60 -5.05 9.27
N THR A 253 -3.62 -3.84 8.73
CA THR A 253 -2.90 -3.46 7.52
C THR A 253 -1.75 -2.53 7.90
N PHE A 254 -0.55 -2.94 7.54
CA PHE A 254 0.69 -2.20 7.70
C PHE A 254 0.97 -1.51 6.37
N VAL A 255 1.00 -0.19 6.37
CA VAL A 255 1.26 0.62 5.17
C VAL A 255 2.59 1.33 5.36
N LEU A 256 3.56 1.01 4.52
CA LEU A 256 4.87 1.68 4.51
C LEU A 256 4.94 2.58 3.27
N GLN A 257 5.41 3.82 3.46
CA GLN A 257 5.50 4.80 2.40
C GLN A 257 6.96 5.15 2.10
N THR A 258 7.34 5.05 0.83
CA THR A 258 8.68 5.43 0.38
C THR A 258 8.78 6.92 0.09
N ALA A 259 10.01 7.45 0.04
CA ALA A 259 10.28 8.85 -0.29
C ALA A 259 9.78 9.25 -1.70
N ARG A 260 9.58 8.27 -2.59
CA ARG A 260 9.05 8.49 -3.95
C ARG A 260 7.52 8.43 -4.02
N GLY A 261 6.85 8.19 -2.88
CA GLY A 261 5.40 8.14 -2.78
C GLY A 261 4.78 6.76 -3.03
N THR A 262 5.60 5.74 -3.29
CA THR A 262 5.14 4.35 -3.41
C THR A 262 4.73 3.83 -2.04
N SER A 263 3.66 3.04 -1.98
CA SER A 263 3.20 2.41 -0.74
C SER A 263 3.27 0.89 -0.88
N ALA A 264 3.89 0.24 0.10
CA ALA A 264 3.82 -1.20 0.27
C ALA A 264 2.87 -1.54 1.41
N ILE A 265 2.10 -2.61 1.22
CA ILE A 265 1.03 -3.00 2.14
C ILE A 265 1.24 -4.46 2.53
N ALA A 266 1.19 -4.73 3.82
CA ALA A 266 1.09 -6.08 4.35
C ALA A 266 -0.12 -6.18 5.26
N GLU A 267 -0.89 -7.26 5.14
CA GLU A 267 -2.00 -7.56 6.04
C GLU A 267 -1.64 -8.74 6.91
N CYS A 268 -2.03 -8.68 8.18
CA CYS A 268 -1.74 -9.76 9.12
C CYS A 268 -2.72 -9.77 10.29
N SER A 269 -2.92 -10.96 10.86
CA SER A 269 -3.77 -11.24 12.02
C SER A 269 -3.10 -12.33 12.84
N LYS A 270 -3.27 -12.29 14.16
CA LYS A 270 -2.67 -13.27 15.09
C LYS A 270 -3.13 -14.71 14.83
N TYR A 271 -4.29 -14.91 14.23
CA TYR A 271 -4.82 -16.25 13.90
C TYR A 271 -4.85 -16.55 12.40
N GLY A 272 -4.27 -15.66 11.59
CA GLY A 272 -4.38 -15.70 10.14
C GLY A 272 -5.49 -14.80 9.62
N ILE A 273 -5.45 -14.54 8.31
CA ILE A 273 -6.48 -13.75 7.62
C ILE A 273 -7.59 -14.72 7.21
N PRO A 274 -8.85 -14.50 7.62
CA PRO A 274 -9.97 -15.30 7.15
C PRO A 274 -9.94 -15.30 5.62
N ARG A 275 -9.91 -16.48 5.01
CA ARG A 275 -10.12 -16.57 3.56
C ARG A 275 -11.56 -16.13 3.33
N VAL A 276 -11.73 -14.97 2.71
CA VAL A 276 -13.00 -14.64 2.07
C VAL A 276 -13.08 -15.60 0.90
N ASP A 277 -13.82 -16.70 1.06
CA ASP A 277 -14.18 -17.53 -0.08
C ASP A 277 -14.83 -16.58 -1.10
N SER A 278 -14.18 -16.42 -2.25
CA SER A 278 -14.70 -15.57 -3.33
C SER A 278 -16.14 -16.02 -3.61
N PRO A 279 -17.12 -15.10 -3.59
CA PRO A 279 -18.51 -15.44 -3.83
C PRO A 279 -18.74 -16.10 -5.20
#